data_AF-A0A5J4TJT4-F1
#
_entry.id   AF-A0A5J4TJT4-F1
#
_cell.length_a   1.000
_cell.length_b   1.000
_cell.length_c   1.000
_cell.angle_alpha   90.00
_cell.angle_beta   90.00
_cell.angle_gamma   90.00
#
_symmetry.space_group_name_H-M   'P 1'
#
loop_
_entity.id
_entity.type
_entity.pdbx_description
1 polymer ?
#
loop_
_entity_poly.entity_id
_entity_poly.type
_entity_poly.pdbx_seq_one_letter_code
_entity_poly.pdbx_strand_id
1 'polypeptide(L)'
;NNNDNNNEGSGLYAEISGQSSNISISGFTEFINCSGAERGGGLYILYSASGYNQSGTVLLDQVSLSQCTAKNGSGIYSLLKDQGKLTIRNSNFSQCSTTTQHGGGLFIDASGNGTEISLTNSVLFDNCRSEEDGGAIYMKLYNYALADLWGVKFIGCQSVNGNGGGICAYIQSSGKLHLHNLVNFTGCVCDNKNGGGIYAQVSGNSSISTRSSLELSNQVYFDNCKSSKNNGGGIYAKVEYPATLSISETNISGCQAQSGGGFSNSGGGICILIHQKVKFSISNTNIIGCYCTSASGNGGGIYTEIQGDNISNLNTLFELNSTVIKTCNSQGQGGGIYTKMNYMCQLIIRNATFSGCKSASPTQGKGGGIFADISSTGSLLSICDKSQFISCTSEQDGGGIYALV
;
A
#
# COMPACT_ATOMS: atom_id res chain seq x y z
N ASN A 1 10.87 -14.16 28.25
CA ASN A 1 10.79 -15.31 27.32
C ASN A 1 9.56 -16.12 27.67
N ASN A 2 8.47 -15.89 26.94
CA ASN A 2 7.28 -16.73 27.02
C ASN A 2 7.25 -17.58 25.76
N ASN A 3 7.38 -18.90 25.90
CA ASN A 3 7.33 -19.85 24.81
C ASN A 3 6.12 -20.75 25.05
N ASP A 4 5.19 -20.78 24.09
CA ASP A 4 4.05 -21.68 24.15
C ASP A 4 4.13 -22.73 23.03
N ASN A 5 4.10 -24.00 23.44
CA ASN A 5 4.04 -25.15 22.53
C ASN A 5 2.62 -25.37 21.99
N ASN A 6 1.60 -24.70 22.55
CA ASN A 6 0.21 -24.76 22.11
C ASN A 6 -0.09 -23.83 20.92
N ASN A 7 0.96 -23.37 20.22
CA ASN A 7 0.94 -22.73 18.90
C ASN A 7 0.49 -21.27 18.81
N GLU A 8 -0.23 -20.71 19.79
CA GLU A 8 -0.85 -19.38 19.65
C GLU A 8 -0.65 -18.49 20.89
N GLY A 9 -0.31 -17.22 20.70
CA GLY A 9 -0.45 -16.20 21.76
C GLY A 9 0.50 -16.35 22.94
N SER A 10 1.80 -16.59 22.71
CA SER A 10 2.71 -16.97 23.80
C SER A 10 2.87 -15.92 24.91
N GLY A 11 2.66 -14.63 24.61
CA GLY A 11 2.51 -13.61 25.64
C GLY A 11 1.08 -13.53 26.20
N LEU A 12 0.08 -13.51 25.32
CA LEU A 12 -1.34 -13.51 25.68
C LEU A 12 -2.17 -14.19 24.60
N TYR A 13 -3.06 -15.09 25.03
CA TYR A 13 -4.19 -15.56 24.24
C TYR A 13 -5.46 -14.87 24.74
N ALA A 14 -6.16 -14.16 23.85
CA ALA A 14 -7.36 -13.41 24.15
C ALA A 14 -8.51 -13.81 23.21
N GLU A 15 -9.55 -14.44 23.75
CA GLU A 15 -10.80 -14.70 23.05
C GLU A 15 -11.94 -13.84 23.62
N ILE A 16 -12.56 -13.04 22.76
CA ILE A 16 -13.69 -12.17 23.09
C ILE A 16 -14.95 -12.79 22.50
N SER A 17 -15.67 -13.55 23.34
CA SER A 17 -16.90 -14.26 22.97
C SER A 17 -18.16 -13.69 23.65
N GLY A 18 -18.00 -12.92 24.73
CA GLY A 18 -19.10 -12.30 25.47
C GLY A 18 -19.58 -10.99 24.85
N GLN A 19 -20.88 -10.70 25.01
CA GLN A 19 -21.45 -9.40 24.63
C GLN A 19 -20.77 -8.27 25.40
N SER A 20 -20.37 -7.21 24.69
CA SER A 20 -19.69 -6.03 25.27
C SER A 20 -18.43 -6.34 26.11
N SER A 21 -17.80 -7.51 25.90
CA SER A 21 -16.60 -7.90 26.62
C SER A 21 -15.38 -7.15 26.08
N ASN A 22 -14.57 -6.59 26.99
CA ASN A 22 -13.45 -5.74 26.62
C ASN A 22 -12.15 -6.24 27.25
N ILE A 23 -11.05 -6.10 26.51
CA ILE A 23 -9.69 -6.29 27.03
C ILE A 23 -8.97 -4.96 26.87
N SER A 24 -8.33 -4.50 27.94
CA SER A 24 -7.49 -3.31 27.92
C SER A 24 -6.15 -3.62 28.54
N ILE A 25 -5.08 -3.43 27.77
CA ILE A 25 -3.70 -3.55 28.24
C ILE A 25 -3.07 -2.18 28.10
N SER A 26 -2.56 -1.65 29.20
CA SER A 26 -1.99 -0.31 29.21
C SER A 26 -0.92 -0.12 30.28
N GLY A 27 -0.21 1.02 30.20
CA GLY A 27 0.75 1.43 31.21
C GLY A 27 2.14 0.87 30.98
N PHE A 28 2.69 1.05 29.78
CA PHE A 28 4.05 0.63 29.41
C PHE A 28 4.25 -0.88 29.58
N THR A 29 3.26 -1.68 29.19
CA THR A 29 3.37 -3.14 29.23
C THR A 29 4.27 -3.64 28.12
N GLU A 30 5.17 -4.57 28.42
CA GLU A 30 6.14 -5.10 27.46
C GLU A 30 6.00 -6.61 27.27
N PHE A 31 5.92 -7.04 26.01
CA PHE A 31 6.01 -8.43 25.58
C PHE A 31 7.34 -8.61 24.87
N ILE A 32 8.31 -9.22 25.55
CA ILE A 32 9.70 -9.34 25.08
C ILE A 32 10.05 -10.82 24.87
N ASN A 33 10.61 -11.12 23.70
CA ASN A 33 11.04 -12.47 23.32
C ASN A 33 9.92 -13.49 23.51
N CYS A 34 8.72 -13.16 23.03
CA CYS A 34 7.59 -14.07 23.02
C CYS A 34 7.59 -14.85 21.71
N SER A 35 7.66 -16.19 21.78
CA SER A 35 7.79 -17.05 20.62
C SER A 35 6.64 -18.06 20.53
N GLY A 36 5.70 -17.78 19.62
CA GLY A 36 4.60 -18.67 19.28
C GLY A 36 4.94 -19.58 18.12
N ALA A 37 4.57 -20.86 18.19
CA ALA A 37 4.91 -21.79 17.11
C ALA A 37 4.12 -21.57 15.80
N GLU A 38 2.92 -20.97 15.86
CA GLU A 38 2.10 -20.68 14.67
C GLU A 38 1.68 -19.20 14.58
N ARG A 39 1.02 -18.64 15.59
CA ARG A 39 0.36 -17.32 15.49
C ARG A 39 0.55 -16.46 16.73
N GLY A 40 0.76 -15.16 16.53
CA GLY A 40 0.69 -14.21 17.64
C GLY A 40 1.80 -14.46 18.66
N GLY A 41 3.06 -14.29 18.27
CA GLY A 41 4.18 -14.56 19.17
C GLY A 41 4.05 -13.79 20.49
N GLY A 42 3.74 -12.49 20.40
CA GLY A 42 3.28 -11.69 21.53
C GLY A 42 1.84 -12.00 21.91
N LEU A 43 0.87 -11.61 21.08
CA LEU A 43 -0.54 -11.71 21.40
C LEU A 43 -1.32 -12.42 20.29
N TYR A 44 -2.26 -13.24 20.69
CA TYR A 44 -3.31 -13.80 19.84
C TYR A 44 -4.65 -13.21 20.25
N ILE A 45 -5.37 -12.60 19.32
CA ILE A 45 -6.66 -11.94 19.54
C ILE A 45 -7.71 -12.58 18.63
N LEU A 46 -8.74 -13.16 19.22
CA LEU A 46 -9.89 -13.73 18.52
C LEU A 46 -11.17 -13.07 19.00
N TYR A 47 -11.90 -12.44 18.09
CA TYR A 47 -13.27 -12.02 18.32
C TYR A 47 -14.24 -13.06 17.74
N SER A 48 -15.02 -13.72 18.61
CA SER A 48 -15.89 -14.85 18.26
C SER A 48 -17.34 -14.69 18.73
N ALA A 49 -17.71 -13.50 19.24
CA ALA A 49 -19.05 -13.26 19.75
C ALA A 49 -20.14 -13.46 18.65
N SER A 50 -21.33 -13.90 19.08
CA SER A 50 -22.49 -14.15 18.20
C SER A 50 -23.78 -13.55 18.79
N GLY A 51 -24.69 -13.06 17.94
CA GLY A 51 -25.94 -12.36 18.33
C GLY A 51 -26.06 -10.89 17.86
N TYR A 52 -27.12 -10.18 18.25
CA TYR A 52 -27.32 -8.77 17.90
C TYR A 52 -26.67 -7.84 18.97
N ASN A 53 -26.24 -6.64 18.57
CA ASN A 53 -25.65 -5.59 19.46
C ASN A 53 -24.32 -5.97 20.16
N GLN A 54 -23.40 -6.58 19.42
CA GLN A 54 -22.07 -6.88 19.92
C GLN A 54 -21.13 -5.67 19.77
N SER A 55 -20.24 -5.42 20.73
CA SER A 55 -19.36 -4.24 20.77
C SER A 55 -18.03 -4.48 21.49
N GLY A 56 -17.57 -5.73 21.54
CA GLY A 56 -16.39 -6.05 22.32
C GLY A 56 -15.13 -5.45 21.70
N THR A 57 -14.30 -4.87 22.56
CA THR A 57 -13.15 -4.04 22.15
C THR A 57 -11.88 -4.56 22.79
N VAL A 58 -10.81 -4.64 21.99
CA VAL A 58 -9.44 -4.81 22.49
C VAL A 58 -8.72 -3.47 22.37
N LEU A 59 -8.24 -2.94 23.49
CA LEU A 59 -7.43 -1.73 23.58
C LEU A 59 -6.02 -2.08 24.02
N LEU A 60 -5.03 -1.70 23.22
CA LEU A 60 -3.62 -1.72 23.57
C LEU A 60 -3.13 -0.27 23.59
N ASP A 61 -2.74 0.27 24.75
CA ASP A 61 -2.26 1.65 24.90
C ASP A 61 -0.92 1.67 25.63
N GLN A 62 0.14 2.17 25.00
CA GLN A 62 1.50 2.11 25.57
C GLN A 62 1.94 0.67 25.81
N VAL A 63 1.80 -0.16 24.77
CA VAL A 63 2.28 -1.55 24.77
C VAL A 63 3.49 -1.67 23.86
N SER A 64 4.55 -2.35 24.32
CA SER A 64 5.69 -2.70 23.50
C SER A 64 5.71 -4.20 23.23
N LEU A 65 5.95 -4.56 21.97
CA LEU A 65 6.24 -5.92 21.54
C LEU A 65 7.64 -5.91 20.93
N SER A 66 8.55 -6.68 21.49
CA SER A 66 9.96 -6.68 21.07
C SER A 66 10.47 -8.09 20.85
N GLN A 67 11.09 -8.30 19.69
CA GLN A 67 11.73 -9.58 19.33
C GLN A 67 10.76 -10.77 19.44
N CYS A 68 9.47 -10.52 19.15
CA CYS A 68 8.49 -11.59 19.13
C CYS A 68 8.57 -12.36 17.81
N THR A 69 8.34 -13.68 17.87
CA THR A 69 8.43 -14.58 16.71
C THR A 69 7.22 -15.49 16.62
N ALA A 70 6.66 -15.65 15.41
CA ALA A 70 5.67 -16.66 15.08
C ALA A 70 5.65 -16.93 13.57
N LYS A 71 4.85 -17.89 13.08
CA LYS A 71 4.67 -18.01 11.62
C LYS A 71 3.87 -16.85 11.07
N ASN A 72 2.79 -16.44 11.74
CA ASN A 72 1.99 -15.25 11.40
C ASN A 72 1.88 -14.27 12.56
N GLY A 73 1.93 -12.97 12.26
CA GLY A 73 1.61 -11.93 13.24
C GLY A 73 2.52 -12.02 14.44
N SER A 74 3.84 -11.93 14.25
CA SER A 74 4.78 -12.29 15.32
C SER A 74 4.64 -11.41 16.55
N GLY A 75 4.36 -10.12 16.38
CA GLY A 75 3.86 -9.30 17.47
C GLY A 75 2.43 -9.72 17.85
N ILE A 76 1.48 -9.47 16.95
CA ILE A 76 0.06 -9.74 17.17
C ILE A 76 -0.55 -10.48 16.00
N TYR A 77 -1.34 -11.51 16.28
CA TYR A 77 -2.26 -12.11 15.34
C TYR A 77 -3.70 -11.81 15.76
N SER A 78 -4.50 -11.25 14.84
CA SER A 78 -5.88 -10.84 15.15
C SER A 78 -6.88 -11.36 14.12
N LEU A 79 -7.96 -11.97 14.63
CA LEU A 79 -9.14 -12.38 13.87
C LEU A 79 -10.35 -11.61 14.40
N LEU A 80 -10.91 -10.74 13.58
CA LEU A 80 -12.01 -9.85 13.96
C LEU A 80 -13.23 -10.11 13.08
N LYS A 81 -14.39 -10.32 13.70
CA LYS A 81 -15.66 -10.54 13.00
C LYS A 81 -16.75 -9.66 13.57
N ASP A 82 -17.70 -9.28 12.72
CA ASP A 82 -19.01 -8.71 13.08
C ASP A 82 -19.02 -7.84 14.35
N GLN A 83 -18.66 -6.56 14.22
CA GLN A 83 -18.56 -5.56 15.30
C GLN A 83 -17.33 -5.67 16.21
N GLY A 84 -16.43 -6.63 15.98
CA GLY A 84 -15.18 -6.72 16.73
C GLY A 84 -14.27 -5.51 16.52
N LYS A 85 -13.75 -4.93 17.61
CA LYS A 85 -12.91 -3.73 17.56
C LYS A 85 -11.51 -3.96 18.12
N LEU A 86 -10.49 -3.52 17.40
CA LEU A 86 -9.10 -3.51 17.86
C LEU A 86 -8.54 -2.09 17.76
N THR A 87 -8.17 -1.50 18.90
CA THR A 87 -7.51 -0.21 18.99
C THR A 87 -6.10 -0.39 19.56
N ILE A 88 -5.10 0.08 18.82
CA ILE A 88 -3.70 0.10 19.24
C ILE A 88 -3.22 1.54 19.21
N ARG A 89 -2.72 2.05 20.34
CA ARG A 89 -2.23 3.42 20.43
C ARG A 89 -0.98 3.57 21.27
N ASN A 90 -0.16 4.57 20.97
CA ASN A 90 1.10 4.86 21.67
C ASN A 90 2.01 3.62 21.83
N SER A 91 1.97 2.68 20.90
CA SER A 91 2.55 1.34 21.05
C SER A 91 3.68 1.10 20.06
N ASN A 92 4.61 0.21 20.41
CA ASN A 92 5.79 -0.07 19.60
C ASN A 92 5.95 -1.56 19.29
N PHE A 93 6.25 -1.88 18.04
CA PHE A 93 6.61 -3.20 17.55
C PHE A 93 8.04 -3.13 17.05
N SER A 94 8.96 -3.79 17.72
CA SER A 94 10.40 -3.72 17.41
C SER A 94 10.96 -5.10 17.13
N GLN A 95 11.59 -5.25 15.96
CA GLN A 95 12.26 -6.50 15.57
C GLN A 95 11.37 -7.75 15.66
N CYS A 96 10.06 -7.59 15.52
CA CYS A 96 9.15 -8.72 15.43
C CYS A 96 9.32 -9.37 14.05
N SER A 97 9.59 -10.67 14.03
CA SER A 97 9.94 -11.38 12.79
C SER A 97 9.08 -12.61 12.61
N THR A 98 8.48 -12.80 11.44
CA THR A 98 7.89 -14.10 11.13
C THR A 98 8.96 -15.13 10.83
N THR A 99 8.64 -16.41 11.06
CA THR A 99 9.53 -17.51 10.69
C THR A 99 9.27 -18.04 9.29
N THR A 100 8.01 -17.97 8.80
CA THR A 100 7.64 -18.55 7.51
C THR A 100 6.46 -17.87 6.79
N GLN A 101 5.62 -17.07 7.46
CA GLN A 101 4.40 -16.51 6.85
C GLN A 101 4.32 -14.98 7.07
N HIS A 102 3.13 -14.42 7.32
CA HIS A 102 2.81 -13.02 7.05
C HIS A 102 2.79 -12.12 8.29
N GLY A 103 3.04 -10.83 8.11
CA GLY A 103 2.84 -9.81 9.15
C GLY A 103 3.85 -9.88 10.28
N GLY A 104 5.05 -9.31 10.09
CA GLY A 104 6.12 -9.34 11.10
C GLY A 104 5.70 -8.74 12.44
N GLY A 105 5.05 -7.57 12.42
CA GLY A 105 4.49 -6.95 13.62
C GLY A 105 3.05 -7.37 13.89
N LEU A 106 2.19 -7.30 12.89
CA LEU A 106 0.74 -7.46 13.05
C LEU A 106 0.13 -8.19 11.86
N PHE A 107 -0.70 -9.19 12.16
CA PHE A 107 -1.57 -9.88 11.22
C PHE A 107 -3.03 -9.56 11.56
N ILE A 108 -3.81 -9.13 10.57
CA ILE A 108 -5.25 -8.85 10.69
C ILE A 108 -6.02 -9.63 9.64
N ASP A 109 -6.99 -10.42 10.07
CA ASP A 109 -8.10 -10.89 9.23
C ASP A 109 -9.42 -10.37 9.82
N ALA A 110 -10.02 -9.41 9.13
CA ALA A 110 -11.18 -8.68 9.60
C ALA A 110 -12.32 -8.73 8.59
N SER A 111 -13.51 -9.10 9.07
CA SER A 111 -14.72 -9.18 8.25
C SER A 111 -15.94 -8.71 9.01
N GLY A 112 -16.93 -8.18 8.31
CA GLY A 112 -18.26 -7.92 8.88
C GLY A 112 -18.51 -6.45 9.19
N ASN A 113 -19.80 -6.10 9.27
CA ASN A 113 -20.23 -4.73 9.52
C ASN A 113 -19.89 -4.31 10.95
N GLY A 114 -19.38 -3.09 11.12
CA GLY A 114 -18.92 -2.52 12.38
C GLY A 114 -17.59 -3.08 12.92
N THR A 115 -16.95 -3.98 12.18
CA THR A 115 -15.59 -4.43 12.50
C THR A 115 -14.62 -3.29 12.23
N GLU A 116 -13.90 -2.85 13.27
CA GLU A 116 -13.08 -1.64 13.24
C GLU A 116 -11.68 -1.90 13.80
N ILE A 117 -10.67 -1.46 13.05
CA ILE A 117 -9.27 -1.49 13.46
C ILE A 117 -8.76 -0.05 13.47
N SER A 118 -8.21 0.39 14.59
CA SER A 118 -7.61 1.72 14.72
C SER A 118 -6.19 1.63 15.26
N LEU A 119 -5.23 2.14 14.49
CA LEU A 119 -3.84 2.32 14.92
C LEU A 119 -3.57 3.82 14.98
N THR A 120 -3.34 4.36 16.18
CA THR A 120 -3.34 5.81 16.40
C THR A 120 -2.28 6.29 17.40
N ASN A 121 -2.02 7.59 17.44
CA ASN A 121 -1.18 8.25 18.44
C ASN A 121 0.20 7.59 18.56
N SER A 122 1.07 7.75 17.56
CA SER A 122 2.47 7.32 17.63
C SER A 122 2.67 5.80 17.74
N VAL A 123 1.92 5.01 16.97
CA VAL A 123 2.28 3.59 16.77
C VAL A 123 3.53 3.50 15.90
N LEU A 124 4.51 2.71 16.32
CA LEU A 124 5.75 2.47 15.60
C LEU A 124 5.93 0.98 15.27
N PHE A 125 6.28 0.70 14.03
CA PHE A 125 6.85 -0.57 13.59
C PHE A 125 8.30 -0.32 13.17
N ASP A 126 9.24 -0.89 13.92
CA ASP A 126 10.68 -0.67 13.74
C ASP A 126 11.38 -2.00 13.46
N ASN A 127 11.96 -2.11 12.27
CA ASN A 127 12.68 -3.30 11.79
C ASN A 127 11.86 -4.61 11.91
N CYS A 128 10.54 -4.53 11.72
CA CYS A 128 9.70 -5.72 11.63
C CYS A 128 9.94 -6.45 10.30
N ARG A 129 9.96 -7.78 10.34
CA ARG A 129 10.28 -8.62 9.18
C ARG A 129 9.22 -9.70 8.98
N SER A 130 8.83 -9.92 7.73
CA SER A 130 8.01 -11.05 7.32
C SER A 130 8.69 -11.84 6.21
N GLU A 131 8.74 -13.16 6.35
CA GLU A 131 9.24 -14.06 5.30
C GLU A 131 8.33 -14.07 4.08
N GLU A 132 7.04 -13.79 4.25
CA GLU A 132 6.08 -13.60 3.16
C GLU A 132 5.57 -12.15 3.16
N ASP A 133 4.26 -11.93 3.00
CA ASP A 133 3.68 -10.60 2.79
C ASP A 133 3.59 -9.76 4.08
N GLY A 134 3.79 -8.45 3.94
CA GLY A 134 3.58 -7.46 5.00
C GLY A 134 4.68 -7.47 6.04
N GLY A 135 5.80 -6.80 5.75
CA GLY A 135 6.96 -6.80 6.66
C GLY A 135 6.61 -6.33 8.07
N ALA A 136 5.80 -5.28 8.20
CA ALA A 136 5.17 -4.91 9.46
C ALA A 136 3.75 -5.45 9.58
N ILE A 137 2.86 -5.10 8.65
CA ILE A 137 1.44 -5.43 8.73
C ILE A 137 1.02 -6.25 7.51
N TYR A 138 0.41 -7.39 7.79
CA TYR A 138 -0.43 -8.07 6.82
C TYR A 138 -1.89 -7.88 7.21
N MET A 139 -2.73 -7.44 6.27
CA MET A 139 -4.14 -7.22 6.55
C MET A 139 -5.09 -7.65 5.44
N LYS A 140 -6.19 -8.22 5.88
CA LYS A 140 -7.34 -8.62 5.08
C LYS A 140 -8.58 -7.93 5.63
N LEU A 141 -9.22 -7.12 4.80
CA LEU A 141 -10.42 -6.36 5.15
C LEU A 141 -11.55 -6.74 4.20
N TYR A 142 -12.59 -7.37 4.74
CA TYR A 142 -13.72 -7.88 3.97
C TYR A 142 -15.05 -7.40 4.52
N ASN A 143 -16.08 -7.40 3.68
CA ASN A 143 -17.49 -7.29 4.10
C ASN A 143 -17.70 -6.12 5.08
N TYR A 144 -17.38 -4.90 4.66
CA TYR A 144 -17.50 -3.65 5.45
C TYR A 144 -16.50 -3.45 6.60
N ALA A 145 -15.50 -4.32 6.78
CA ALA A 145 -14.45 -4.08 7.77
C ALA A 145 -13.65 -2.82 7.46
N LEU A 146 -13.40 -2.01 8.50
CA LEU A 146 -12.73 -0.72 8.40
C LEU A 146 -11.41 -0.75 9.16
N ALA A 147 -10.34 -0.27 8.54
CA ALA A 147 -9.08 -0.01 9.21
C ALA A 147 -8.64 1.43 9.00
N ASP A 148 -8.29 2.10 10.09
CA ASP A 148 -7.90 3.50 10.17
C ASP A 148 -6.53 3.61 10.84
N LEU A 149 -5.56 4.11 10.10
CA LEU A 149 -4.17 4.28 10.52
C LEU A 149 -3.84 5.76 10.55
N TRP A 150 -3.63 6.29 11.75
CA TRP A 150 -3.33 7.70 12.00
C TRP A 150 -2.01 7.87 12.75
N GLY A 151 -1.04 8.57 12.15
CA GLY A 151 0.21 8.93 12.83
C GLY A 151 1.11 7.72 13.10
N VAL A 152 1.03 6.71 12.23
CA VAL A 152 1.77 5.44 12.33
C VAL A 152 3.09 5.53 11.56
N LYS A 153 4.16 4.97 12.12
CA LYS A 153 5.49 4.94 11.49
C LYS A 153 5.93 3.51 11.20
N PHE A 154 6.50 3.31 10.02
CA PHE A 154 7.12 2.07 9.56
C PHE A 154 8.56 2.37 9.19
N ILE A 155 9.51 1.81 9.93
CA ILE A 155 10.94 2.08 9.75
C ILE A 155 11.65 0.76 9.49
N GLY A 156 12.36 0.66 8.37
CA GLY A 156 13.19 -0.50 8.04
C GLY A 156 12.43 -1.82 7.96
N CYS A 157 11.11 -1.79 7.75
CA CYS A 157 10.30 -3.01 7.70
C CYS A 157 10.52 -3.76 6.39
N GLN A 158 10.54 -5.09 6.45
CA GLN A 158 10.96 -5.93 5.33
C GLN A 158 10.03 -7.10 5.06
N SER A 159 9.61 -7.24 3.80
CA SER A 159 8.99 -8.46 3.25
C SER A 159 9.99 -9.16 2.34
N VAL A 160 10.20 -10.46 2.56
CA VAL A 160 11.25 -11.22 1.88
C VAL A 160 10.73 -11.83 0.60
N ASN A 161 9.86 -12.84 0.71
CA ASN A 161 9.31 -13.57 -0.44
C ASN A 161 7.90 -13.08 -0.81
N GLY A 162 7.33 -12.17 -0.02
CA GLY A 162 6.01 -11.59 -0.23
C GLY A 162 6.04 -10.20 -0.84
N ASN A 163 4.89 -9.53 -0.72
CA ASN A 163 4.64 -8.15 -1.11
C ASN A 163 4.59 -7.24 0.12
N GLY A 164 4.79 -5.93 -0.08
CA GLY A 164 4.54 -4.92 0.95
C GLY A 164 5.59 -4.94 2.07
N GLY A 165 6.68 -4.18 1.90
CA GLY A 165 7.73 -4.11 2.93
C GLY A 165 7.23 -3.51 4.24
N GLY A 166 6.36 -2.50 4.19
CA GLY A 166 5.61 -2.02 5.35
C GLY A 166 4.29 -2.77 5.51
N ILE A 167 3.35 -2.55 4.57
CA ILE A 167 2.00 -3.11 4.62
C ILE A 167 1.71 -3.92 3.37
N CYS A 168 1.11 -5.09 3.54
CA CYS A 168 0.38 -5.80 2.50
C CYS A 168 -1.11 -5.84 2.84
N ALA A 169 -1.96 -5.28 1.98
CA ALA A 169 -3.39 -5.15 2.20
C ALA A 169 -4.23 -5.80 1.09
N TYR A 170 -5.18 -6.65 1.49
CA TYR A 170 -6.25 -7.15 0.64
C TYR A 170 -7.58 -6.56 1.10
N ILE A 171 -8.19 -5.73 0.27
CA ILE A 171 -9.35 -4.91 0.63
C ILE A 171 -10.50 -5.27 -0.31
N GLN A 172 -11.51 -6.00 0.18
CA GLN A 172 -12.57 -6.51 -0.67
C GLN A 172 -13.97 -6.37 -0.09
N SER A 173 -14.99 -6.50 -0.94
CA SER A 173 -16.40 -6.52 -0.54
C SER A 173 -16.79 -5.37 0.42
N SER A 174 -16.48 -4.13 0.04
CA SER A 174 -16.73 -2.92 0.84
C SER A 174 -15.82 -2.70 2.05
N GLY A 175 -14.79 -3.53 2.24
CA GLY A 175 -13.71 -3.24 3.18
C GLY A 175 -12.99 -1.93 2.82
N LYS A 176 -12.45 -1.23 3.82
CA LYS A 176 -11.78 0.07 3.63
C LYS A 176 -10.53 0.20 4.49
N LEU A 177 -9.46 0.72 3.88
CA LEU A 177 -8.23 1.11 4.56
C LEU A 177 -8.00 2.60 4.36
N HIS A 178 -7.84 3.34 5.44
CA HIS A 178 -7.50 4.76 5.45
C HIS A 178 -6.18 4.98 6.21
N LEU A 179 -5.22 5.59 5.54
CA LEU A 179 -3.95 6.04 6.13
C LEU A 179 -3.92 7.57 6.07
N HIS A 180 -3.79 8.22 7.22
CA HIS A 180 -3.78 9.67 7.21
C HIS A 180 -3.05 10.32 8.39
N ASN A 181 -2.88 11.64 8.29
CA ASN A 181 -2.37 12.50 9.35
C ASN A 181 -1.01 11.99 9.90
N LEU A 182 0.07 12.19 9.12
CA LEU A 182 1.46 11.85 9.51
C LEU A 182 1.78 10.35 9.54
N VAL A 183 1.24 9.56 8.61
CA VAL A 183 1.72 8.17 8.40
C VAL A 183 3.02 8.20 7.59
N ASN A 184 4.04 7.46 8.04
CA ASN A 184 5.36 7.47 7.40
C ASN A 184 5.93 6.06 7.17
N PHE A 185 6.41 5.81 5.97
CA PHE A 185 7.21 4.66 5.57
C PHE A 185 8.63 5.12 5.26
N THR A 186 9.61 4.66 6.03
CA THR A 186 11.02 5.02 5.85
C THR A 186 11.86 3.77 5.67
N GLY A 187 12.49 3.65 4.49
CA GLY A 187 13.41 2.54 4.19
C GLY A 187 12.75 1.16 4.23
N CYS A 188 11.44 1.07 3.98
CA CYS A 188 10.76 -0.22 3.88
C CYS A 188 11.16 -0.96 2.60
N VAL A 189 11.34 -2.27 2.69
CA VAL A 189 11.88 -3.09 1.58
C VAL A 189 10.98 -4.30 1.29
N CYS A 190 10.72 -4.52 0.02
CA CYS A 190 10.16 -5.77 -0.51
C CYS A 190 11.21 -6.41 -1.42
N ASP A 191 11.71 -7.59 -1.07
CA ASP A 191 12.87 -8.17 -1.76
C ASP A 191 12.50 -8.83 -3.10
N ASN A 192 11.41 -9.59 -3.14
CA ASN A 192 11.11 -10.45 -4.29
C ASN A 192 9.82 -10.09 -5.06
N LYS A 193 8.85 -9.42 -4.43
CA LYS A 193 7.60 -9.02 -5.11
C LYS A 193 7.40 -7.50 -5.06
N ASN A 194 6.15 -7.04 -4.99
CA ASN A 194 5.78 -5.66 -5.26
C ASN A 194 5.61 -4.84 -3.96
N GLY A 195 5.71 -3.51 -4.08
CA GLY A 195 5.38 -2.58 -3.01
C GLY A 195 6.44 -2.52 -1.90
N GLY A 196 7.43 -1.63 -2.02
CA GLY A 196 8.43 -1.47 -0.96
C GLY A 196 7.84 -0.91 0.34
N GLY A 197 6.98 0.10 0.25
CA GLY A 197 6.19 0.58 1.39
C GLY A 197 4.87 -0.18 1.52
N ILE A 198 3.98 -0.02 0.52
CA ILE A 198 2.65 -0.64 0.50
C ILE A 198 2.48 -1.50 -0.74
N TYR A 199 1.94 -2.70 -0.54
CA TYR A 199 1.22 -3.45 -1.55
C TYR A 199 -0.27 -3.46 -1.21
N ALA A 200 -1.13 -3.16 -2.19
CA ALA A 200 -2.57 -3.22 -2.03
C ALA A 200 -3.26 -3.89 -3.23
N GLN A 201 -4.21 -4.77 -2.92
CA GLN A 201 -5.21 -5.24 -3.87
C GLN A 201 -6.59 -4.81 -3.37
N VAL A 202 -7.30 -4.01 -4.17
CA VAL A 202 -8.59 -3.44 -3.84
C VAL A 202 -9.62 -3.88 -4.87
N SER A 203 -10.63 -4.65 -4.46
CA SER A 203 -11.64 -5.16 -5.38
C SER A 203 -13.02 -5.24 -4.73
N GLY A 204 -14.05 -4.77 -5.40
CA GLY A 204 -15.41 -4.80 -4.85
C GLY A 204 -16.21 -6.07 -5.17
N ASN A 205 -17.46 -6.09 -4.73
CA ASN A 205 -18.48 -7.04 -5.19
C ASN A 205 -19.58 -6.26 -5.93
N SER A 206 -19.81 -6.55 -7.21
CA SER A 206 -20.77 -5.83 -8.05
C SER A 206 -22.21 -5.92 -7.58
N SER A 207 -22.54 -6.91 -6.74
CA SER A 207 -23.87 -7.06 -6.13
C SER A 207 -24.09 -6.15 -4.91
N ILE A 208 -23.06 -5.40 -4.50
CA ILE A 208 -23.10 -4.52 -3.33
C ILE A 208 -22.97 -3.06 -3.81
N SER A 209 -23.78 -2.15 -3.25
CA SER A 209 -23.79 -0.73 -3.66
C SER A 209 -22.56 0.06 -3.16
N THR A 210 -21.92 -0.40 -2.09
CA THR A 210 -20.72 0.21 -1.51
C THR A 210 -19.45 -0.31 -2.17
N ARG A 211 -18.41 0.53 -2.18
CA ARG A 211 -17.13 0.25 -2.83
C ARG A 211 -16.05 -0.04 -1.80
N SER A 212 -15.15 -0.95 -2.13
CA SER A 212 -13.90 -1.10 -1.40
C SER A 212 -12.98 0.08 -1.67
N SER A 213 -12.21 0.52 -0.68
CA SER A 213 -11.36 1.70 -0.84
C SER A 213 -10.02 1.61 -0.13
N LEU A 214 -8.98 2.11 -0.80
CA LEU A 214 -7.74 2.54 -0.18
C LEU A 214 -7.65 4.05 -0.27
N GLU A 215 -7.48 4.73 0.86
CA GLU A 215 -7.31 6.17 0.93
C GLU A 215 -6.02 6.52 1.68
N LEU A 216 -5.20 7.36 1.05
CA LEU A 216 -4.05 8.01 1.67
C LEU A 216 -4.33 9.52 1.64
N SER A 217 -4.34 10.19 2.78
CA SER A 217 -4.62 11.63 2.84
C SER A 217 -3.92 12.33 4.00
N ASN A 218 -3.86 13.66 3.96
CA ASN A 218 -3.32 14.51 5.03
C ASN A 218 -1.90 14.10 5.50
N GLN A 219 -0.89 14.33 4.67
CA GLN A 219 0.52 14.14 5.04
C GLN A 219 0.89 12.66 5.27
N VAL A 220 0.84 11.87 4.20
CA VAL A 220 1.44 10.53 4.16
C VAL A 220 2.82 10.60 3.49
N TYR A 221 3.80 9.87 4.01
CA TYR A 221 5.18 9.94 3.56
C TYR A 221 5.73 8.56 3.20
N PHE A 222 6.43 8.49 2.07
CA PHE A 222 7.25 7.36 1.65
C PHE A 222 8.65 7.88 1.36
N ASP A 223 9.61 7.48 2.16
CA ASP A 223 11.00 7.88 1.99
C ASP A 223 11.90 6.67 1.80
N ASN A 224 12.62 6.63 0.67
CA ASN A 224 13.62 5.61 0.34
C ASN A 224 13.09 4.16 0.42
N CYS A 225 11.78 3.96 0.20
CA CYS A 225 11.21 2.61 0.12
C CYS A 225 11.60 1.91 -1.18
N LYS A 226 11.78 0.59 -1.14
CA LYS A 226 12.32 -0.18 -2.25
C LYS A 226 11.57 -1.49 -2.54
N SER A 227 11.21 -1.71 -3.80
CA SER A 227 10.92 -3.05 -4.34
C SER A 227 12.14 -3.52 -5.13
N SER A 228 12.86 -4.52 -4.60
CA SER A 228 14.19 -4.90 -5.07
C SER A 228 14.20 -5.75 -6.33
N LYS A 229 13.08 -6.38 -6.67
CA LYS A 229 12.95 -7.25 -7.87
C LYS A 229 11.63 -7.05 -8.63
N ASN A 230 10.80 -6.09 -8.24
CA ASN A 230 9.50 -5.89 -8.86
C ASN A 230 9.06 -4.42 -8.82
N ASN A 231 7.75 -4.18 -8.83
CA ASN A 231 7.14 -2.89 -9.07
C ASN A 231 6.79 -2.12 -7.79
N GLY A 232 6.72 -0.78 -7.92
CA GLY A 232 6.18 0.10 -6.89
C GLY A 232 7.13 0.24 -5.70
N GLY A 233 8.14 1.10 -5.80
CA GLY A 233 9.12 1.26 -4.73
C GLY A 233 8.49 1.78 -3.44
N GLY A 234 7.63 2.80 -3.54
CA GLY A 234 6.78 3.24 -2.44
C GLY A 234 5.49 2.45 -2.39
N ILE A 235 4.71 2.50 -3.47
CA ILE A 235 3.34 1.96 -3.52
C ILE A 235 3.19 1.07 -4.74
N TYR A 236 2.62 -0.12 -4.53
CA TYR A 236 1.99 -0.92 -5.57
C TYR A 236 0.50 -1.08 -5.25
N ALA A 237 -0.38 -0.74 -6.20
CA ALA A 237 -1.81 -0.96 -6.04
C ALA A 237 -2.46 -1.58 -7.28
N LYS A 238 -3.24 -2.65 -7.09
CA LYS A 238 -4.13 -3.21 -8.10
C LYS A 238 -5.57 -2.93 -7.70
N VAL A 239 -6.33 -2.23 -8.55
CA VAL A 239 -7.68 -1.75 -8.23
C VAL A 239 -8.67 -2.24 -9.30
N GLU A 240 -9.68 -2.98 -8.85
CA GLU A 240 -10.69 -3.62 -9.71
C GLU A 240 -12.10 -3.27 -9.25
N TYR A 241 -13.01 -3.05 -10.21
CA TYR A 241 -14.37 -2.64 -9.89
C TYR A 241 -15.15 -3.67 -9.06
N PRO A 242 -16.06 -3.20 -8.16
CA PRO A 242 -16.28 -1.81 -7.74
C PRO A 242 -15.36 -1.36 -6.58
N ALA A 243 -14.28 -0.66 -6.91
CA ALA A 243 -13.34 -0.10 -5.93
C ALA A 243 -12.96 1.35 -6.24
N THR A 244 -12.35 2.01 -5.26
CA THR A 244 -11.73 3.33 -5.40
C THR A 244 -10.35 3.36 -4.76
N LEU A 245 -9.48 4.21 -5.30
CA LEU A 245 -8.19 4.55 -4.71
C LEU A 245 -8.05 6.07 -4.73
N SER A 246 -7.62 6.65 -3.61
CA SER A 246 -7.30 8.08 -3.53
C SER A 246 -5.96 8.25 -2.82
N ILE A 247 -5.07 9.03 -3.44
CA ILE A 247 -3.81 9.45 -2.85
C ILE A 247 -3.80 10.97 -2.87
N SER A 248 -3.90 11.60 -1.70
CA SER A 248 -3.84 13.04 -1.57
C SER A 248 -2.81 13.46 -0.53
N GLU A 249 -2.25 14.67 -0.71
CA GLU A 249 -1.37 15.30 0.28
C GLU A 249 -0.22 14.38 0.74
N THR A 250 0.34 13.65 -0.23
CA THR A 250 1.35 12.62 0.01
C THR A 250 2.71 13.07 -0.52
N ASN A 251 3.79 12.65 0.12
CA ASN A 251 5.16 12.85 -0.35
C ASN A 251 5.82 11.49 -0.57
N ILE A 252 6.38 11.29 -1.76
CA ILE A 252 7.06 10.06 -2.17
C ILE A 252 8.45 10.46 -2.66
N SER A 253 9.47 10.17 -1.86
CA SER A 253 10.85 10.60 -2.08
C SER A 253 11.82 9.44 -2.16
N GLY A 254 12.69 9.45 -3.17
CA GLY A 254 13.81 8.50 -3.26
C GLY A 254 13.41 7.04 -3.42
N CYS A 255 12.12 6.75 -3.70
CA CYS A 255 11.63 5.39 -3.83
C CYS A 255 12.15 4.69 -5.08
N GLN A 256 12.29 3.37 -4.96
CA GLN A 256 13.09 2.55 -5.87
C GLN A 256 12.34 1.29 -6.32
N ALA A 257 12.20 1.09 -7.63
CA ALA A 257 11.72 -0.16 -8.20
C ALA A 257 12.77 -0.78 -9.13
N GLN A 258 12.86 -2.11 -9.12
CA GLN A 258 13.79 -2.87 -9.94
C GLN A 258 13.06 -4.10 -10.50
N SER A 259 12.35 -4.00 -11.63
CA SER A 259 11.75 -5.21 -12.22
C SER A 259 12.84 -6.20 -12.66
N GLY A 260 12.84 -7.37 -12.03
CA GLY A 260 13.74 -8.48 -12.36
C GLY A 260 13.21 -9.27 -13.55
N GLY A 261 13.86 -9.13 -14.71
CA GLY A 261 13.71 -10.05 -15.84
C GLY A 261 12.58 -9.72 -16.83
N GLY A 262 12.93 -9.08 -17.95
CA GLY A 262 12.29 -9.20 -19.27
C GLY A 262 10.83 -8.76 -19.48
N PHE A 263 10.00 -8.66 -18.43
CA PHE A 263 8.57 -8.38 -18.54
C PHE A 263 8.23 -7.10 -17.76
N SER A 264 7.83 -6.07 -18.49
CA SER A 264 7.83 -4.69 -18.04
C SER A 264 6.53 -4.25 -17.36
N ASN A 265 6.63 -3.85 -16.10
CA ASN A 265 6.08 -2.64 -15.43
C ASN A 265 7.21 -2.14 -14.49
N SER A 266 7.26 -0.89 -13.99
CA SER A 266 8.10 -0.48 -12.82
C SER A 266 7.94 0.98 -12.39
N GLY A 267 6.91 1.31 -11.63
CA GLY A 267 6.79 2.63 -10.99
C GLY A 267 7.79 2.81 -9.86
N GLY A 268 8.87 3.56 -10.06
CA GLY A 268 9.91 3.76 -9.03
C GLY A 268 9.35 4.28 -7.71
N GLY A 269 8.43 5.24 -7.79
CA GLY A 269 7.59 5.66 -6.66
C GLY A 269 6.32 4.81 -6.56
N ILE A 270 5.49 4.86 -7.59
CA ILE A 270 4.13 4.32 -7.58
C ILE A 270 3.88 3.44 -8.80
N CYS A 271 3.43 2.21 -8.61
CA CYS A 271 2.91 1.36 -9.68
C CYS A 271 1.43 1.06 -9.44
N ILE A 272 0.56 1.40 -10.41
CA ILE A 272 -0.89 1.21 -10.27
C ILE A 272 -1.46 0.51 -11.50
N LEU A 273 -2.29 -0.51 -11.26
CA LEU A 273 -3.04 -1.22 -12.29
C LEU A 273 -4.53 -1.04 -12.01
N ILE A 274 -5.27 -0.50 -12.98
CA ILE A 274 -6.68 -0.11 -12.84
C ILE A 274 -7.52 -0.84 -13.89
N HIS A 275 -8.51 -1.61 -13.45
CA HIS A 275 -9.38 -2.35 -14.36
C HIS A 275 -10.86 -2.03 -14.13
N GLN A 276 -11.50 -1.54 -15.20
CA GLN A 276 -12.94 -1.38 -15.45
C GLN A 276 -13.66 -0.48 -14.44
N LYS A 277 -14.44 0.52 -14.86
CA LYS A 277 -15.38 1.30 -14.02
C LYS A 277 -14.82 1.86 -12.68
N VAL A 278 -13.50 1.96 -12.54
CA VAL A 278 -12.83 2.48 -11.35
C VAL A 278 -12.53 3.96 -11.54
N LYS A 279 -12.82 4.74 -10.50
CA LYS A 279 -12.31 6.10 -10.36
C LYS A 279 -11.10 6.10 -9.43
N PHE A 280 -10.01 6.69 -9.90
CA PHE A 280 -8.76 6.83 -9.18
C PHE A 280 -8.27 8.28 -9.24
N SER A 281 -7.71 8.77 -8.14
CA SER A 281 -7.13 10.12 -8.10
C SER A 281 -5.81 10.18 -7.33
N ILE A 282 -4.87 10.96 -7.87
CA ILE A 282 -3.72 11.48 -7.15
C ILE A 282 -3.84 13.01 -7.11
N SER A 283 -3.76 13.61 -5.94
CA SER A 283 -3.86 15.07 -5.79
C SER A 283 -2.90 15.65 -4.76
N ASN A 284 -2.47 16.90 -4.95
CA ASN A 284 -1.63 17.62 -3.97
C ASN A 284 -0.41 16.80 -3.50
N THR A 285 0.20 16.04 -4.40
CA THR A 285 1.19 15.03 -4.09
C THR A 285 2.54 15.40 -4.70
N ASN A 286 3.62 15.15 -3.96
CA ASN A 286 4.98 15.33 -4.44
C ASN A 286 5.62 13.96 -4.68
N ILE A 287 6.18 13.76 -5.87
CA ILE A 287 6.93 12.56 -6.25
C ILE A 287 8.31 13.01 -6.69
N ILE A 288 9.32 12.79 -5.86
CA ILE A 288 10.62 13.43 -5.99
C ILE A 288 11.74 12.39 -5.99
N GLY A 289 12.61 12.43 -7.00
CA GLY A 289 13.81 11.61 -7.03
C GLY A 289 13.54 10.10 -7.02
N CYS A 290 12.34 9.69 -7.38
CA CYS A 290 12.01 8.28 -7.51
C CYS A 290 12.65 7.70 -8.77
N TYR A 291 13.06 6.44 -8.72
CA TYR A 291 13.70 5.83 -9.88
C TYR A 291 13.33 4.38 -10.12
N CYS A 292 13.41 4.02 -11.40
CA CYS A 292 13.43 2.65 -11.85
C CYS A 292 14.85 2.28 -12.32
N THR A 293 15.42 1.22 -11.77
CA THR A 293 16.78 0.73 -12.13
C THR A 293 16.84 -0.17 -13.34
N SER A 294 15.76 -0.90 -13.63
CA SER A 294 15.80 -2.00 -14.58
C SER A 294 15.87 -1.45 -16.00
N ALA A 295 16.74 -2.02 -16.84
CA ALA A 295 17.00 -1.57 -18.21
C ALA A 295 15.77 -1.49 -19.15
N SER A 296 14.65 -2.08 -18.74
CA SER A 296 13.34 -2.05 -19.42
C SER A 296 12.19 -1.63 -18.51
N GLY A 297 12.50 -1.07 -17.34
CA GLY A 297 11.47 -0.66 -16.39
C GLY A 297 11.01 0.76 -16.67
N ASN A 298 9.71 0.96 -16.57
CA ASN A 298 9.02 2.15 -17.08
C ASN A 298 8.39 2.94 -15.94
N GLY A 299 8.40 4.28 -16.01
CA GLY A 299 7.75 5.12 -15.01
C GLY A 299 8.63 5.39 -13.80
N GLY A 300 9.62 6.27 -13.92
CA GLY A 300 10.55 6.57 -12.81
C GLY A 300 9.81 7.07 -11.56
N GLY A 301 8.82 7.94 -11.75
CA GLY A 301 7.89 8.35 -10.70
C GLY A 301 6.70 7.40 -10.60
N ILE A 302 5.88 7.37 -11.66
CA ILE A 302 4.64 6.59 -11.72
C ILE A 302 4.66 5.66 -12.94
N TYR A 303 4.33 4.40 -12.71
CA TYR A 303 3.83 3.50 -13.73
C TYR A 303 2.32 3.32 -13.55
N THR A 304 1.56 3.44 -14.63
CA THR A 304 0.13 3.12 -14.59
C THR A 304 -0.33 2.35 -15.82
N GLU A 305 -1.20 1.36 -15.59
CA GLU A 305 -2.01 0.72 -16.62
C GLU A 305 -3.48 0.96 -16.31
N ILE A 306 -4.19 1.55 -17.28
CA ILE A 306 -5.59 1.93 -17.15
C ILE A 306 -6.36 1.14 -18.22
N GLN A 307 -7.30 0.31 -17.79
CA GLN A 307 -8.12 -0.48 -18.68
C GLN A 307 -9.61 -0.20 -18.43
N GLY A 308 -10.33 0.27 -19.45
CA GLY A 308 -11.79 0.40 -19.39
C GLY A 308 -12.54 -0.88 -19.75
N ASP A 309 -13.85 -0.78 -19.98
CA ASP A 309 -14.65 -1.87 -20.54
C ASP A 309 -14.88 -1.67 -22.06
N ASN A 310 -14.91 -2.77 -22.81
CA ASN A 310 -15.09 -2.76 -24.27
C ASN A 310 -16.50 -2.35 -24.73
N ILE A 311 -17.33 -1.86 -23.81
CA ILE A 311 -18.78 -1.70 -23.95
C ILE A 311 -19.11 -0.21 -23.77
N SER A 312 -18.58 0.60 -24.69
CA SER A 312 -18.89 2.02 -24.93
C SER A 312 -19.38 2.81 -23.70
N ASN A 313 -18.45 3.27 -22.85
CA ASN A 313 -18.55 4.46 -21.98
C ASN A 313 -17.21 4.70 -21.28
N LEU A 314 -16.75 5.96 -21.19
CA LEU A 314 -15.52 6.33 -20.48
C LEU A 314 -15.70 6.27 -18.96
N ASN A 315 -15.77 5.06 -18.41
CA ASN A 315 -16.09 4.83 -16.99
C ASN A 315 -14.87 4.60 -16.09
N THR A 316 -13.70 4.37 -16.68
CA THR A 316 -12.44 4.21 -15.94
C THR A 316 -11.64 5.50 -16.08
N LEU A 317 -11.40 6.14 -14.95
CA LEU A 317 -10.83 7.49 -14.89
C LEU A 317 -9.71 7.54 -13.87
N PHE A 318 -8.53 7.97 -14.32
CA PHE A 318 -7.46 8.45 -13.47
C PHE A 318 -7.35 9.98 -13.56
N GLU A 319 -7.56 10.68 -12.44
CA GLU A 319 -7.29 12.11 -12.31
C GLU A 319 -5.98 12.37 -11.56
N LEU A 320 -5.04 13.07 -12.19
CA LEU A 320 -3.81 13.59 -11.57
C LEU A 320 -3.94 15.10 -11.46
N ASN A 321 -4.01 15.65 -10.25
CA ASN A 321 -4.23 17.08 -10.04
C ASN A 321 -3.19 17.68 -9.08
N SER A 322 -2.74 18.91 -9.30
CA SER A 322 -1.88 19.64 -8.37
C SER A 322 -0.68 18.81 -7.88
N THR A 323 -0.08 18.04 -8.77
CA THR A 323 0.98 17.07 -8.44
C THR A 323 2.32 17.54 -8.99
N VAL A 324 3.36 17.48 -8.18
CA VAL A 324 4.74 17.77 -8.58
C VAL A 324 5.49 16.47 -8.77
N ILE A 325 6.00 16.24 -9.98
CA ILE A 325 6.86 15.10 -10.30
C ILE A 325 8.22 15.65 -10.70
N LYS A 326 9.21 15.44 -9.83
CA LYS A 326 10.52 16.10 -9.93
C LYS A 326 11.65 15.09 -9.91
N THR A 327 12.63 15.29 -10.80
CA THR A 327 13.89 14.52 -10.86
C THR A 327 13.69 13.01 -10.85
N CYS A 328 12.57 12.53 -11.37
CA CYS A 328 12.28 11.11 -11.45
C CYS A 328 12.97 10.51 -12.68
N ASN A 329 13.49 9.29 -12.55
CA ASN A 329 14.31 8.67 -13.59
C ASN A 329 13.87 7.24 -13.92
N SER A 330 13.70 6.97 -15.21
CA SER A 330 13.38 5.65 -15.74
C SER A 330 14.53 5.15 -16.63
N GLN A 331 14.97 3.91 -16.41
CA GLN A 331 15.90 3.20 -17.31
C GLN A 331 15.18 2.55 -18.50
N GLY A 332 13.87 2.74 -18.63
CA GLY A 332 13.06 2.47 -19.82
C GLY A 332 12.37 3.75 -20.28
N GLN A 333 11.05 3.69 -20.45
CA GLN A 333 10.20 4.80 -20.91
C GLN A 333 9.58 5.56 -19.72
N GLY A 334 9.16 6.81 -19.95
CA GLY A 334 8.39 7.57 -18.97
C GLY A 334 9.21 7.94 -17.73
N GLY A 335 10.08 8.96 -17.81
CA GLY A 335 10.91 9.35 -16.67
C GLY A 335 10.09 9.79 -15.46
N GLY A 336 9.10 10.65 -15.68
CA GLY A 336 8.10 11.01 -14.67
C GLY A 336 6.98 9.96 -14.60
N ILE A 337 6.21 9.83 -15.69
CA ILE A 337 5.09 8.89 -15.80
C ILE A 337 5.26 8.02 -17.03
N TYR A 338 5.04 6.72 -16.86
CA TYR A 338 4.63 5.84 -17.93
C TYR A 338 3.15 5.50 -17.77
N THR A 339 2.37 5.64 -18.83
CA THR A 339 0.97 5.22 -18.85
C THR A 339 0.67 4.36 -20.07
N LYS A 340 -0.03 3.25 -19.84
CA LYS A 340 -0.69 2.45 -20.86
C LYS A 340 -2.20 2.53 -20.69
N MET A 341 -2.90 2.90 -21.75
CA MET A 341 -4.34 3.13 -21.74
C MET A 341 -5.02 2.19 -22.74
N ASN A 342 -5.85 1.29 -22.21
CA ASN A 342 -6.55 0.27 -22.98
C ASN A 342 -8.06 0.48 -22.90
N TYR A 343 -8.72 0.61 -24.04
CA TYR A 343 -10.18 0.63 -24.23
C TYR A 343 -10.95 1.66 -23.39
N MET A 344 -11.51 2.69 -24.02
CA MET A 344 -12.51 3.59 -23.40
C MET A 344 -12.15 4.07 -21.98
N CYS A 345 -10.89 4.47 -21.74
CA CYS A 345 -10.45 4.98 -20.43
C CYS A 345 -9.89 6.39 -20.51
N GLN A 346 -9.79 7.07 -19.37
CA GLN A 346 -9.33 8.45 -19.28
C GLN A 346 -8.19 8.62 -18.30
N LEU A 347 -7.20 9.40 -18.71
CA LEU A 347 -6.20 10.01 -17.84
C LEU A 347 -6.30 11.52 -18.01
N ILE A 348 -6.63 12.21 -16.93
CA ILE A 348 -6.71 13.67 -16.93
C ILE A 348 -5.67 14.26 -15.97
N ILE A 349 -4.78 15.08 -16.51
CA ILE A 349 -3.68 15.73 -15.79
C ILE A 349 -3.94 17.23 -15.73
N ARG A 350 -4.04 17.77 -14.51
CA ARG A 350 -4.36 19.18 -14.22
C ARG A 350 -3.36 19.77 -13.24
N ASN A 351 -2.96 21.02 -13.47
CA ASN A 351 -2.10 21.78 -12.56
C ASN A 351 -0.84 21.02 -12.12
N ALA A 352 -0.31 20.15 -12.98
CA ALA A 352 0.80 19.27 -12.64
C ALA A 352 2.13 19.85 -13.11
N THR A 353 3.18 19.71 -12.32
CA THR A 353 4.53 20.16 -12.69
C THR A 353 5.45 18.97 -12.84
N PHE A 354 5.99 18.78 -14.04
CA PHE A 354 7.03 17.82 -14.35
C PHE A 354 8.35 18.58 -14.48
N SER A 355 9.34 18.27 -13.64
CA SER A 355 10.62 19.00 -13.64
C SER A 355 11.82 18.07 -13.57
N GLY A 356 12.74 18.18 -14.54
CA GLY A 356 13.99 17.42 -14.53
C GLY A 356 13.80 15.91 -14.61
N CYS A 357 12.65 15.43 -15.08
CA CYS A 357 12.39 14.00 -15.23
C CYS A 357 13.15 13.45 -16.44
N LYS A 358 13.69 12.23 -16.31
CA LYS A 358 14.57 11.64 -17.32
C LYS A 358 14.15 10.23 -17.70
N SER A 359 14.04 9.97 -19.01
CA SER A 359 14.00 8.62 -19.58
C SER A 359 15.38 8.33 -20.17
N ALA A 360 16.16 7.50 -19.47
CA ALA A 360 17.61 7.36 -19.63
C ALA A 360 18.05 6.20 -20.55
N SER A 361 17.10 5.42 -21.09
CA SER A 361 17.44 4.28 -21.95
C SER A 361 17.94 4.73 -23.33
N PRO A 362 19.18 4.39 -23.74
CA PRO A 362 19.68 4.76 -25.07
C PRO A 362 18.95 4.09 -26.23
N THR A 363 18.12 3.07 -25.99
CA THR A 363 17.43 2.32 -27.06
C THR A 363 15.91 2.41 -26.95
N GLN A 364 15.37 2.64 -25.76
CA GLN A 364 13.93 2.69 -25.51
C GLN A 364 13.46 4.03 -24.93
N GLY A 365 14.38 4.94 -24.61
CA GLY A 365 14.17 6.04 -23.66
C GLY A 365 13.33 7.18 -24.21
N LYS A 366 12.01 6.98 -24.24
CA LYS A 366 11.02 7.92 -24.75
C LYS A 366 10.19 8.50 -23.61
N GLY A 367 9.78 9.76 -23.76
CA GLY A 367 8.88 10.41 -22.80
C GLY A 367 9.57 10.76 -21.48
N GLY A 368 10.45 11.76 -21.47
CA GLY A 368 11.18 12.13 -20.25
C GLY A 368 10.26 12.57 -19.10
N GLY A 369 9.27 13.40 -19.39
CA GLY A 369 8.18 13.70 -18.47
C GLY A 369 7.12 12.60 -18.48
N ILE A 370 6.48 12.39 -19.62
CA ILE A 370 5.42 11.38 -19.81
C ILE A 370 5.69 10.54 -21.05
N PHE A 371 5.61 9.22 -20.91
CA PHE A 371 5.35 8.31 -22.01
C PHE A 371 3.90 7.83 -21.92
N ALA A 372 3.14 7.95 -23.01
CA ALA A 372 1.76 7.50 -23.08
C ALA A 372 1.52 6.58 -24.29
N ASP A 373 1.06 5.36 -24.04
CA ASP A 373 0.50 4.48 -25.04
C ASP A 373 -1.03 4.54 -24.95
N ILE A 374 -1.67 5.18 -25.93
CA ILE A 374 -3.11 5.36 -26.05
C ILE A 374 -3.67 4.74 -27.33
N SER A 375 -2.97 3.77 -27.91
CA SER A 375 -3.29 3.13 -29.20
C SER A 375 -4.61 2.34 -29.23
N SER A 376 -5.21 2.10 -28.07
CA SER A 376 -6.48 1.38 -27.96
C SER A 376 -7.70 2.30 -28.15
N THR A 377 -8.72 1.78 -28.83
CA THR A 377 -9.93 2.53 -29.23
C THR A 377 -10.57 3.32 -28.08
N GLY A 378 -10.80 4.62 -28.33
CA GLY A 378 -11.64 5.50 -27.52
C GLY A 378 -11.06 5.95 -26.19
N SER A 379 -9.76 5.72 -25.94
CA SER A 379 -9.07 6.24 -24.75
C SER A 379 -8.71 7.72 -24.90
N LEU A 380 -8.65 8.45 -23.79
CA LEU A 380 -8.36 9.89 -23.77
C LEU A 380 -7.27 10.23 -22.75
N LEU A 381 -6.15 10.73 -23.24
CA LEU A 381 -5.20 11.51 -22.44
C LEU A 381 -5.52 13.00 -22.57
N SER A 382 -5.82 13.65 -21.44
CA SER A 382 -6.04 15.09 -21.38
C SER A 382 -5.03 15.74 -20.43
N ILE A 383 -4.28 16.72 -20.93
CA ILE A 383 -3.34 17.52 -20.15
C ILE A 383 -3.79 18.97 -20.28
N CYS A 384 -4.24 19.57 -19.18
CA CYS A 384 -4.86 20.88 -19.21
C CYS A 384 -4.49 21.76 -18.00
N ASP A 385 -5.13 22.93 -17.94
CA ASP A 385 -4.89 23.99 -16.97
C ASP A 385 -3.42 24.46 -16.97
N LYS A 386 -2.83 24.69 -15.80
CA LYS A 386 -1.47 25.22 -15.65
C LYS A 386 -0.40 24.13 -15.60
N SER A 387 -0.58 23.04 -16.34
CA SER A 387 0.40 21.94 -16.33
C SER A 387 1.70 22.34 -17.04
N GLN A 388 2.85 21.99 -16.45
CA GLN A 388 4.18 22.44 -16.88
C GLN A 388 5.16 21.26 -17.05
N PHE A 389 6.01 21.36 -18.07
CA PHE A 389 7.12 20.44 -18.33
C PHE A 389 8.42 21.23 -18.43
N ILE A 390 9.31 21.06 -17.46
CA ILE A 390 10.49 21.91 -17.25
C ILE A 390 11.73 21.05 -17.27
N SER A 391 12.58 21.21 -18.29
CA SER A 391 13.88 20.51 -18.38
C SER A 391 13.78 18.97 -18.30
N CYS A 392 12.67 18.39 -18.75
CA CYS A 392 12.55 16.94 -18.88
C CYS A 392 13.31 16.46 -20.11
N THR A 393 13.96 15.29 -20.02
CA THR A 393 14.88 14.77 -21.05
C THR A 393 14.62 13.30 -21.37
N SER A 394 14.84 12.94 -22.63
CA SER A 394 14.74 11.57 -23.16
C SER A 394 15.98 11.31 -24.01
N GLU A 395 16.57 10.12 -23.92
CA GLU A 395 17.70 9.74 -24.80
C GLU A 395 17.24 9.44 -26.23
N GLN A 396 15.96 9.12 -26.42
CA GLN A 396 15.30 8.99 -27.71
C GLN A 396 14.32 10.17 -27.87
N ASP A 397 13.04 9.89 -28.11
CA ASP A 397 12.04 10.89 -28.47
C ASP A 397 11.24 11.43 -27.28
N GLY A 398 10.86 12.71 -27.36
CA GLY A 398 9.87 13.31 -26.47
C GLY A 398 10.37 13.61 -25.06
N GLY A 399 11.30 14.56 -24.91
CA GLY A 399 11.86 14.95 -23.61
C GLY A 399 10.78 15.36 -22.60
N GLY A 400 9.78 16.12 -23.03
CA GLY A 400 8.58 16.40 -22.24
C GLY A 400 7.58 15.24 -22.29
N ILE A 401 7.01 15.00 -23.47
CA ILE A 401 5.96 14.00 -23.69
C ILE A 401 6.30 13.20 -24.95
N TYR A 402 6.11 11.90 -24.89
CA TYR A 402 5.96 11.02 -26.05
C TYR A 402 4.61 10.33 -25.98
N ALA A 403 3.83 10.38 -27.07
CA ALA A 403 2.52 9.73 -27.14
C ALA A 403 2.43 8.84 -28.39
N LEU A 404 2.01 7.59 -28.19
CA LEU A 404 1.60 6.68 -29.25
C LEU A 404 0.08 6.66 -29.29
N VAL A 405 -0.51 7.09 -30.40
CA VAL A 405 -1.95 7.32 -30.56
C VAL A 405 -2.55 6.46 -31.65
#